data_AF-A0A8S1AFS8-F1
#
_entry.id   AF-A0A8S1AFS8-F1
#
_cell.length_a   1.000
_cell.length_b   1.000
_cell.length_c   1.000
_cell.angle_alpha   90.00
_cell.angle_beta   90.00
_cell.angle_gamma   90.00
#
_symmetry.space_group_name_H-M   'P 1'
#
loop_
_entity.id
_entity.type
_entity.pdbx_description
1 polymer ?
#
loop_
_entity_poly.entity_id
_entity_poly.type
_entity_poly.pdbx_seq_one_letter_code
_entity_poly.pdbx_strand_id
1 'polypeptide(L)'
;MPLIDITNPDVIKFLVESYDKTARLRMKWNDLYGENLKVAATLQREEKGYFESDVLKEAMAAGMPTITRDFISGSRNRRKAPIRDGIHIPTTANLKKGHSAIDIGVGDPKDDPRLARPDTDLSIDPVMRPIDPNQENIIYKGIPYFGRKVYLKSRNKMSPEDKFYYTQSTAQKHGWRLKDSFFGTNTPQYARVCRLTRDVMGRSGPHPDPRHYKSADVPLTEKCE
;
A
#
# COMPACT_ATOMS: atom_id res chain seq x y z
N MET A 1 -1.80 -11.67 -10.45
CA MET A 1 -2.29 -12.89 -9.79
C MET A 1 -1.60 -14.06 -10.46
N PRO A 2 -1.00 -15.00 -9.72
CA PRO A 2 -0.48 -16.22 -10.31
C PRO A 2 -1.63 -16.97 -11.01
N LEU A 3 -1.33 -17.60 -12.15
CA LEU A 3 -2.29 -18.44 -12.86
C LEU A 3 -2.59 -19.67 -11.97
N ILE A 4 -3.87 -19.93 -11.72
CA ILE A 4 -4.31 -21.10 -10.97
C ILE A 4 -3.95 -22.35 -11.80
N ASP A 5 -3.25 -23.30 -11.19
CA ASP A 5 -2.88 -24.55 -11.86
C ASP A 5 -4.10 -25.49 -11.93
N ILE A 6 -4.73 -25.51 -13.10
CA ILE A 6 -5.94 -26.29 -13.38
C ILE A 6 -5.61 -27.78 -13.54
N THR A 7 -4.33 -28.16 -13.62
CA THR A 7 -3.94 -29.58 -13.75
C THR A 7 -3.88 -30.33 -12.43
N ASN A 8 -3.85 -29.61 -11.30
CA ASN A 8 -3.83 -30.23 -9.98
C ASN A 8 -5.24 -30.75 -9.59
N PRO A 9 -5.41 -32.06 -9.30
CA PRO A 9 -6.70 -32.64 -8.96
C PRO A 9 -7.35 -32.04 -7.71
N ASP A 10 -6.55 -31.58 -6.74
CA ASP A 10 -7.08 -30.97 -5.50
C ASP A 10 -7.72 -29.60 -5.79
N VAL A 11 -7.13 -28.83 -6.71
CA VAL A 11 -7.66 -27.54 -7.15
C VAL A 11 -8.97 -27.76 -7.92
N ILE A 12 -9.02 -28.75 -8.81
CA ILE A 12 -10.25 -29.13 -9.52
C ILE A 12 -11.36 -29.51 -8.53
N LYS A 13 -11.05 -30.35 -7.54
CA LYS A 13 -12.01 -30.78 -6.51
C LYS A 13 -12.55 -29.59 -5.71
N PHE A 14 -11.67 -28.68 -5.28
CA PHE A 14 -12.08 -27.47 -4.57
C PHE A 14 -13.01 -26.59 -5.41
N LEU A 15 -12.68 -26.41 -6.70
CA LEU A 15 -13.52 -25.61 -7.61
C LEU A 15 -14.90 -26.24 -7.78
N VAL A 16 -15.00 -27.56 -7.95
CA VAL A 16 -16.28 -28.28 -8.02
C VAL A 16 -17.08 -28.12 -6.73
N GLU A 17 -16.46 -28.32 -5.56
CA GLU A 17 -17.15 -28.15 -4.27
C GLU A 17 -17.64 -26.72 -4.04
N SER A 18 -16.84 -25.71 -4.43
CA SER A 18 -17.26 -24.31 -4.34
C SER A 18 -18.43 -24.02 -5.28
N TYR A 19 -18.40 -24.55 -6.50
CA TYR A 19 -19.49 -24.42 -7.46
C TYR A 19 -20.78 -25.03 -6.89
N ASP A 20 -20.73 -26.25 -6.37
CA ASP A 20 -21.89 -26.92 -5.77
C ASP A 20 -22.46 -26.17 -4.56
N LYS A 21 -21.59 -25.64 -3.69
CA LYS A 21 -22.01 -24.80 -2.57
C LYS A 21 -22.75 -23.57 -3.05
N THR A 22 -22.19 -22.85 -4.04
CA THR A 22 -22.85 -21.66 -4.59
C THR A 22 -24.15 -22.00 -5.32
N ALA A 23 -24.21 -23.14 -6.03
CA ALA A 23 -25.42 -23.62 -6.69
C ALA A 23 -26.54 -23.92 -5.68
N ARG A 24 -26.23 -24.60 -4.57
CA ARG A 24 -27.19 -24.86 -3.49
C ARG A 24 -27.68 -23.57 -2.84
N LEU A 25 -26.80 -22.60 -2.60
CA LEU A 25 -27.18 -21.30 -2.04
C LEU A 25 -28.11 -20.54 -3.00
N ARG A 26 -27.83 -20.57 -4.31
CA ARG A 26 -28.70 -19.98 -5.34
C ARG A 26 -30.05 -20.66 -5.40
N MET A 27 -30.10 -21.99 -5.37
CA MET A 27 -31.37 -22.73 -5.35
C MET A 27 -32.17 -22.38 -4.10
N LYS A 28 -31.55 -22.43 -2.92
CA LYS A 28 -32.21 -22.04 -1.67
C LYS A 28 -32.73 -20.59 -1.70
N TRP A 29 -31.97 -19.67 -2.28
CA TRP A 29 -32.40 -18.28 -2.43
C TRP A 29 -33.59 -18.18 -3.40
N ASN A 30 -33.53 -18.87 -4.54
CA ASN A 30 -34.65 -18.95 -5.48
C ASN A 30 -35.88 -19.60 -4.86
N ASP A 31 -35.74 -20.59 -3.98
CA ASP A 31 -36.86 -21.22 -3.29
C ASP A 31 -37.49 -20.25 -2.27
N LEU A 32 -36.67 -19.52 -1.51
CA LEU A 32 -37.12 -18.56 -0.51
C LEU A 32 -37.80 -17.32 -1.12
N TYR A 33 -37.31 -16.86 -2.28
CA TYR A 33 -37.75 -15.61 -2.90
C TYR A 33 -38.44 -15.81 -4.26
N GLY A 34 -38.73 -17.06 -4.65
CA GLY A 34 -39.24 -17.42 -5.98
C GLY A 34 -40.59 -16.78 -6.30
N GLU A 35 -41.50 -16.75 -5.34
CA GLU A 35 -42.81 -16.12 -5.52
C GLU A 35 -42.67 -14.60 -5.74
N ASN A 36 -41.77 -13.94 -5.01
CA ASN A 36 -41.48 -12.52 -5.20
C ASN A 36 -40.85 -12.25 -6.58
N LEU A 37 -40.01 -13.17 -7.07
CA LEU A 37 -39.42 -13.09 -8.41
C LEU A 37 -40.47 -13.27 -9.50
N LYS A 38 -41.42 -14.22 -9.35
CA LYS A 38 -42.53 -14.40 -10.28
C LYS A 38 -43.39 -13.15 -10.36
N VAL A 39 -43.72 -12.56 -9.22
CA VAL A 39 -44.48 -11.29 -9.14
C VAL A 39 -43.68 -10.11 -9.69
N ALA A 40 -42.34 -10.10 -9.54
CA ALA A 40 -41.49 -9.06 -10.13
C ALA A 40 -41.28 -9.22 -11.64
N ALA A 41 -41.36 -10.45 -12.15
CA ALA A 41 -41.23 -10.77 -13.57
C ALA A 41 -42.51 -10.45 -14.35
N THR A 42 -43.67 -10.44 -13.69
CA THR A 42 -44.90 -9.95 -14.32
C THR A 42 -44.89 -8.43 -14.42
N LEU A 43 -45.26 -7.89 -15.59
CA LEU A 43 -45.31 -6.44 -15.84
C LEU A 43 -46.51 -5.75 -15.15
N GLN A 44 -47.29 -6.51 -14.38
CA GLN A 44 -48.57 -6.14 -13.77
C GLN A 44 -48.40 -5.75 -12.30
N ARG A 45 -47.25 -5.18 -11.93
CA ARG A 45 -47.00 -4.75 -10.57
C ARG A 45 -47.73 -3.43 -10.31
N GLU A 46 -48.48 -3.36 -9.23
CA GLU A 46 -49.06 -2.09 -8.78
C GLU A 46 -47.94 -1.08 -8.50
N GLU A 47 -48.10 0.13 -9.05
CA GLU A 47 -47.16 1.22 -8.83
C GLU A 47 -47.14 1.56 -7.34
N LYS A 48 -46.01 1.35 -6.68
CA LYS A 48 -45.89 1.57 -5.23
C LYS A 48 -45.82 3.05 -4.84
N GLY A 49 -45.79 3.97 -5.81
CA GLY A 49 -45.83 5.41 -5.57
C GLY A 49 -44.69 5.94 -4.70
N TYR A 50 -43.49 5.35 -4.77
CA TYR A 50 -42.36 5.78 -3.95
C TYR A 50 -41.95 7.21 -4.29
N PHE A 51 -41.85 8.06 -3.28
CA PHE A 51 -41.24 9.38 -3.43
C PHE A 51 -39.73 9.32 -3.15
N GLU A 52 -38.98 10.31 -3.63
CA GLU A 52 -37.54 10.41 -3.36
C GLU A 52 -37.23 10.37 -1.85
N SER A 53 -38.11 10.95 -1.03
CA SER A 53 -38.03 10.92 0.43
C SER A 53 -38.05 9.51 1.01
N ASP A 54 -38.83 8.60 0.41
CA ASP A 54 -38.97 7.23 0.89
C ASP A 54 -37.73 6.41 0.57
N VAL A 55 -37.18 6.59 -0.64
CA VAL A 55 -35.92 5.95 -1.05
C VAL A 55 -34.77 6.42 -0.16
N LEU A 56 -34.69 7.71 0.14
CA LEU A 56 -33.68 8.26 1.04
C LEU A 56 -33.84 7.72 2.46
N LYS A 57 -35.08 7.63 2.97
CA LYS A 57 -35.38 7.09 4.30
C LYS A 57 -34.96 5.62 4.43
N GLU A 58 -35.30 4.78 3.44
CA GLU A 58 -34.93 3.37 3.44
C GLU A 58 -33.41 3.17 3.29
N ALA A 59 -32.75 3.96 2.43
CA ALA A 59 -31.31 3.93 2.30
C ALA A 59 -30.60 4.31 3.62
N MET A 60 -31.11 5.33 4.33
CA MET A 60 -30.62 5.68 5.66
C MET A 60 -30.87 4.55 6.67
N ALA A 61 -32.08 3.99 6.71
CA ALA A 61 -32.44 2.90 7.61
C ALA A 61 -31.57 1.65 7.39
N ALA A 62 -31.28 1.29 6.13
CA ALA A 62 -30.38 0.20 5.78
C ALA A 62 -28.91 0.46 6.18
N GLY A 63 -28.48 1.72 6.20
CA GLY A 63 -27.12 2.11 6.64
C GLY A 63 -26.92 2.09 8.16
N MET A 64 -27.97 2.33 8.94
CA MET A 64 -27.90 2.45 10.41
C MET A 64 -27.31 1.22 11.13
N PRO A 65 -27.66 -0.04 10.78
CA PRO A 65 -27.04 -1.23 11.38
C PRO A 65 -25.52 -1.29 11.19
N THR A 66 -25.01 -0.86 10.04
CA THR A 66 -23.56 -0.85 9.77
C THR A 66 -22.86 0.20 10.61
N ILE A 67 -23.43 1.41 10.66
CA ILE A 67 -22.90 2.52 11.45
C ILE A 67 -22.87 2.16 12.94
N THR A 68 -23.96 1.58 13.47
CA THR A 68 -24.04 1.17 14.88
C THR A 68 -23.04 0.08 15.23
N ARG A 69 -22.87 -0.94 14.37
CA ARG A 69 -21.83 -1.97 14.52
C ARG A 69 -20.44 -1.34 14.59
N ASP A 70 -20.14 -0.40 13.69
CA ASP A 70 -18.83 0.25 13.61
C ASP A 70 -18.58 1.15 14.83
N PHE A 71 -19.60 1.85 15.35
CA PHE A 71 -19.52 2.59 16.62
C PHE A 71 -19.26 1.68 17.82
N ILE A 72 -19.92 0.52 17.90
CA ILE A 72 -19.69 -0.46 18.97
C ILE A 72 -18.25 -0.99 18.90
N SER A 73 -17.77 -1.35 17.70
CA SER A 73 -16.40 -1.80 17.46
C SER A 73 -15.38 -0.71 17.84
N GLY A 74 -15.60 0.52 17.38
CA GLY A 74 -14.76 1.67 17.69
C GLY A 74 -14.71 1.97 19.19
N SER A 75 -15.86 1.92 19.87
CA SER A 75 -15.94 2.10 21.33
C SER A 75 -15.17 1.00 22.08
N ARG A 76 -15.33 -0.27 21.68
CA ARG A 76 -14.56 -1.38 22.25
C ARG A 76 -13.06 -1.19 22.02
N ASN A 77 -12.64 -0.80 20.82
CA ASN A 77 -11.23 -0.60 20.49
C ASN A 77 -10.61 0.59 21.23
N ARG A 78 -11.34 1.70 21.41
CA ARG A 78 -10.89 2.84 22.22
C ARG A 78 -10.72 2.50 23.70
N ARG A 79 -11.49 1.52 24.21
CA ARG A 79 -11.39 1.02 25.59
C ARG A 79 -10.31 -0.05 25.77
N LYS A 80 -9.80 -0.64 24.69
CA LYS A 80 -8.64 -1.53 24.77
C LYS A 80 -7.43 -0.68 25.15
N ALA A 81 -6.92 -0.86 26.36
CA ALA A 81 -5.59 -0.35 26.69
C ALA A 81 -4.59 -1.02 25.72
N PRO A 82 -3.66 -0.26 25.11
CA PRO A 82 -2.56 -0.90 24.41
C PRO A 82 -1.86 -1.83 25.40
N ILE A 83 -1.60 -3.07 25.00
CA ILE A 83 -0.95 -4.06 25.85
C ILE A 83 0.44 -3.50 26.18
N ARG A 84 0.60 -2.88 27.34
CA ARG A 84 1.86 -2.28 27.79
C ARG A 84 2.90 -3.36 28.10
N ASP A 85 2.42 -4.52 28.54
CA ASP A 85 3.21 -5.70 28.88
C ASP A 85 2.87 -6.85 27.93
N GLY A 86 2.92 -6.61 26.63
CA GLY A 86 2.98 -7.72 25.69
C GLY A 86 4.27 -8.47 26.01
N ILE A 87 4.17 -9.70 26.54
CA ILE A 87 5.33 -10.58 26.82
C ILE A 87 6.29 -10.62 25.60
N HIS A 88 5.75 -10.36 24.41
CA HIS A 88 6.49 -10.18 23.18
C HIS A 88 6.00 -8.94 22.42
N ILE A 89 6.41 -7.74 22.84
CA ILE A 89 6.50 -6.61 21.92
C ILE A 89 7.68 -6.95 21.01
N PRO A 90 7.51 -7.05 19.67
CA PRO A 90 8.64 -7.30 18.80
C PRO A 90 9.53 -6.06 18.81
N THR A 91 10.49 -6.04 19.74
CA THR A 91 11.67 -5.19 19.68
C THR A 91 12.52 -5.62 18.49
N THR A 92 13.56 -4.85 18.15
CA THR A 92 14.44 -5.16 17.03
C THR A 92 15.02 -6.57 17.07
N ALA A 93 15.19 -7.15 18.26
CA ALA A 93 15.62 -8.54 18.49
C ALA A 93 14.65 -9.61 17.96
N ASN A 94 13.37 -9.26 17.77
CA ASN A 94 12.31 -10.15 17.34
C ASN A 94 11.81 -9.82 15.92
N LEU A 95 12.44 -8.86 15.24
CA LEU A 95 12.22 -8.65 13.81
C LEU A 95 12.66 -9.92 13.07
N LYS A 96 11.70 -10.61 12.45
CA LYS A 96 12.00 -11.77 11.63
C LYS A 96 12.98 -11.36 10.51
N LYS A 97 13.90 -12.28 10.18
CA LYS A 97 14.72 -12.24 8.96
C LYS A 97 13.83 -11.88 7.76
N GLY A 98 14.23 -10.90 6.95
CA GLY A 98 13.43 -10.39 5.83
C GLY A 98 13.15 -8.88 5.82
N HIS A 99 13.62 -8.12 6.82
CA HIS A 99 13.45 -6.66 6.89
C HIS A 99 14.75 -5.86 6.78
N SER A 100 15.87 -6.52 6.44
CA SER A 100 17.12 -5.80 6.19
C SER A 100 17.08 -5.04 4.86
N ALA A 101 17.91 -4.00 4.71
CA ALA A 101 18.03 -3.26 3.45
C ALA A 101 18.36 -4.15 2.23
N ILE A 102 19.04 -5.28 2.46
CA ILE A 102 19.34 -6.28 1.43
C ILE A 102 18.09 -7.06 1.07
N ASP A 103 17.34 -7.57 2.05
CA ASP A 103 16.13 -8.36 1.82
C ASP A 103 15.05 -7.57 1.07
N ILE A 104 14.97 -6.26 1.32
CA ILE A 104 14.04 -5.35 0.62
C ILE A 104 14.55 -4.99 -0.79
N GLY A 105 15.80 -5.31 -1.13
CA GLY A 105 16.42 -5.01 -2.43
C GLY A 105 16.71 -3.53 -2.63
N VAL A 106 17.00 -2.80 -1.54
CA VAL A 106 17.28 -1.35 -1.55
C VAL A 106 18.78 -1.06 -1.60
N GLY A 107 19.59 -1.97 -1.04
CA GLY A 107 21.05 -1.85 -1.02
C GLY A 107 21.73 -3.15 -1.43
N ASP A 108 22.79 -3.01 -2.21
CA ASP A 108 23.64 -4.13 -2.59
C ASP A 108 24.86 -4.21 -1.64
N PRO A 109 25.20 -5.42 -1.15
CA PRO A 109 26.40 -5.64 -0.34
C PRO A 109 27.72 -5.27 -1.04
N LYS A 110 27.71 -5.21 -2.38
CA LYS A 110 28.86 -4.81 -3.18
C LYS A 110 29.16 -3.32 -3.06
N ASP A 111 28.11 -2.50 -2.96
CA ASP A 111 28.22 -1.05 -2.88
C ASP A 111 28.49 -0.59 -1.45
N ASP A 112 27.87 -1.25 -0.46
CA ASP A 112 28.17 -1.02 0.95
C ASP A 112 28.42 -2.34 1.70
N PRO A 113 29.69 -2.63 2.06
CA PRO A 113 30.02 -3.83 2.82
C PRO A 113 29.40 -3.84 4.21
N ARG A 114 28.95 -2.70 4.75
CA ARG A 114 28.29 -2.62 6.06
C ARG A 114 26.92 -3.28 6.08
N LEU A 115 26.32 -3.55 4.92
CA LEU A 115 25.07 -4.26 4.81
C LEU A 115 25.26 -5.78 4.94
N ALA A 116 26.46 -6.30 4.59
CA ALA A 116 26.78 -7.73 4.66
C ALA A 116 27.01 -8.20 6.10
N ARG A 117 25.95 -8.18 6.92
CA ARG A 117 26.00 -8.54 8.34
C ARG A 117 25.63 -10.01 8.54
N PRO A 118 26.20 -10.70 9.55
CA PRO A 118 25.74 -12.03 9.93
C PRO A 118 24.32 -11.94 10.51
N ASP A 119 23.52 -12.98 10.31
CA ASP A 119 22.12 -13.07 10.80
C ASP A 119 21.98 -12.86 12.33
N THR A 120 23.07 -13.02 13.08
CA THR A 120 23.11 -12.84 14.54
C THR A 120 23.21 -11.38 14.97
N ASP A 121 23.61 -10.47 14.07
CA ASP A 121 23.76 -9.06 14.39
C ASP A 121 22.41 -8.32 14.38
N LEU A 122 22.05 -7.78 15.55
CA LEU A 122 20.80 -7.04 15.79
C LEU A 122 20.99 -5.52 15.71
N SER A 123 22.16 -5.05 15.26
CA SER A 123 22.44 -3.64 15.10
C SER A 123 21.56 -3.02 14.02
N ILE A 124 21.18 -1.75 14.20
CA ILE A 124 20.30 -1.04 13.27
C ILE A 124 21.02 -0.84 11.93
N ASP A 125 20.30 -1.01 10.82
CA ASP A 125 20.79 -0.73 9.47
C ASP A 125 21.33 0.71 9.36
N PRO A 126 22.39 0.94 8.56
CA PRO A 126 22.93 2.27 8.40
C PRO A 126 21.91 3.18 7.71
N VAL A 127 21.79 4.42 8.20
CA VAL A 127 20.81 5.39 7.67
C VAL A 127 21.23 5.93 6.29
N MET A 128 22.53 6.15 6.11
CA MET A 128 23.12 6.79 4.93
C MET A 128 23.97 5.81 4.13
N ARG A 129 23.97 5.98 2.81
CA ARG A 129 24.91 5.30 1.90
C ARG A 129 26.34 5.83 2.11
N PRO A 130 27.36 4.98 1.85
CA PRO A 130 28.75 5.39 1.93
C PRO A 130 29.04 6.58 1.00
N ILE A 131 30.01 7.39 1.40
CA ILE A 131 30.43 8.56 0.63
C ILE A 131 31.40 8.08 -0.44
N ASP A 132 31.27 8.61 -1.66
CA ASP A 132 32.31 8.42 -2.69
C ASP A 132 33.65 8.93 -2.15
N PRO A 133 34.75 8.15 -2.21
CA PRO A 133 36.07 8.56 -1.73
C PRO A 133 36.52 9.92 -2.29
N ASN A 134 36.13 10.26 -3.52
CA ASN A 134 36.44 11.56 -4.11
C ASN A 134 35.79 12.72 -3.34
N GLN A 135 34.56 12.53 -2.88
CA GLN A 135 33.85 13.52 -2.07
C GLN A 135 34.35 13.54 -0.63
N GLU A 136 34.74 12.39 -0.09
CA GLU A 136 35.35 12.30 1.23
C GLU A 136 36.65 13.13 1.31
N ASN A 137 37.49 13.05 0.27
CA ASN A 137 38.70 13.86 0.16
C ASN A 137 38.42 15.38 0.14
N ILE A 138 37.24 15.82 -0.33
CA ILE A 138 36.85 17.24 -0.31
C ILE A 138 36.56 17.69 1.12
N ILE A 139 35.95 16.84 1.96
CA ILE A 139 35.53 17.19 3.33
C ILE A 139 36.73 17.68 4.16
N TYR A 140 37.86 17.00 4.02
CA TYR A 140 39.06 17.25 4.83
C TYR A 140 39.94 18.38 4.30
N LYS A 141 39.58 19.01 3.17
CA LYS A 141 40.30 20.19 2.67
C LYS A 141 40.05 21.40 3.57
N GLY A 142 41.12 21.91 4.16
CA GLY A 142 41.11 23.11 4.99
C GLY A 142 40.87 24.41 4.23
N ILE A 143 41.20 25.52 4.89
CA ILE A 143 41.20 26.86 4.30
C ILE A 143 42.37 26.93 3.30
N PRO A 144 42.23 27.57 2.11
CA PRO A 144 41.15 28.46 1.66
C PRO A 144 39.98 27.76 0.94
N TYR A 145 40.01 26.44 0.79
CA TYR A 145 39.03 25.71 -0.02
C TYR A 145 37.67 25.52 0.66
N PHE A 146 37.61 25.61 2.00
CA PHE A 146 36.40 25.40 2.80
C PHE A 146 35.70 24.08 2.47
N GLY A 147 36.47 22.99 2.49
CA GLY A 147 36.08 21.66 2.00
C GLY A 147 34.71 21.18 2.48
N ARG A 148 34.41 21.33 3.79
CA ARG A 148 33.10 20.99 4.37
C ARG A 148 31.94 21.73 3.72
N LYS A 149 32.09 23.04 3.45
CA LYS A 149 31.04 23.86 2.82
C LYS A 149 30.83 23.45 1.36
N VAL A 150 31.93 23.15 0.66
CA VAL A 150 31.89 22.64 -0.73
C VAL A 150 31.21 21.28 -0.78
N TYR A 151 31.57 20.37 0.12
CA TYR A 151 30.97 19.04 0.26
C TYR A 151 29.47 19.11 0.54
N LEU A 152 29.03 19.93 1.50
CA LEU A 152 27.60 20.06 1.79
C LEU A 152 26.83 20.61 0.58
N LYS A 153 27.42 21.55 -0.17
CA LYS A 153 26.83 22.06 -1.42
C LYS A 153 26.76 20.98 -2.50
N SER A 154 27.82 20.19 -2.70
CA SER A 154 27.81 19.12 -3.71
C SER A 154 26.85 18.00 -3.33
N ARG A 155 26.89 17.54 -2.07
CA ARG A 155 25.99 16.50 -1.57
C ARG A 155 24.53 16.93 -1.56
N ASN A 156 24.22 18.21 -1.34
CA ASN A 156 22.84 18.69 -1.45
C ASN A 156 22.29 18.58 -2.88
N LYS A 157 23.14 18.70 -3.91
CA LYS A 157 22.73 18.52 -5.32
C LYS A 157 22.48 17.07 -5.71
N MET A 158 23.05 16.11 -4.98
CA MET A 158 22.82 14.69 -5.25
C MET A 158 21.39 14.28 -4.90
N SER A 159 20.87 13.29 -5.64
CA SER A 159 19.54 12.76 -5.38
C SER A 159 19.47 12.17 -3.96
N PRO A 160 18.31 12.22 -3.30
CA PRO A 160 18.16 11.66 -1.96
C PRO A 160 18.35 10.12 -1.96
N GLU A 161 18.08 9.45 -3.08
CA GLU A 161 18.27 8.01 -3.28
C GLU A 161 19.75 7.59 -3.20
N ASP A 162 20.65 8.43 -3.74
CA ASP A 162 22.09 8.19 -3.69
C ASP A 162 22.68 8.47 -2.29
N LYS A 163 21.91 9.13 -1.41
CA LYS A 163 22.37 9.53 -0.06
C LYS A 163 21.86 8.60 1.04
N PHE A 164 20.64 8.10 0.91
CA PHE A 164 19.95 7.35 1.97
C PHE A 164 19.43 6.03 1.41
N TYR A 165 19.34 5.02 2.28
CA TYR A 165 18.63 3.77 1.94
C TYR A 165 17.12 3.97 1.98
N TYR A 166 16.65 4.71 2.99
CA TYR A 166 15.22 4.93 3.23
C TYR A 166 14.89 6.41 3.30
N THR A 167 13.62 6.75 3.04
CA THR A 167 13.10 8.11 3.22
C THR A 167 13.20 8.52 4.69
N GLN A 168 13.97 9.55 4.98
CA GLN A 168 14.18 10.03 6.36
C GLN A 168 13.14 11.05 6.80
N SER A 169 12.59 11.82 5.86
CA SER A 169 11.62 12.87 6.14
C SER A 169 10.37 12.73 5.29
N THR A 170 9.27 13.32 5.76
CA THR A 170 8.01 13.39 5.00
C THR A 170 8.18 14.14 3.68
N ALA A 171 9.05 15.15 3.64
CA ALA A 171 9.38 15.89 2.43
C ALA A 171 10.06 15.00 1.37
N GLN A 172 10.84 14.00 1.80
CA GLN A 172 11.47 13.05 0.89
C GLN A 172 10.51 12.00 0.36
N LYS A 173 9.34 11.80 0.98
CA LYS A 173 8.34 10.84 0.45
C LYS A 173 8.06 11.18 -1.00
N HIS A 174 7.70 12.43 -1.26
CA HIS A 174 7.47 12.96 -2.61
C HIS A 174 8.79 13.13 -3.37
N GLY A 175 8.91 12.44 -4.49
CA GLY A 175 10.12 12.46 -5.32
C GLY A 175 11.13 11.34 -5.03
N TRP A 176 10.86 10.45 -4.07
CA TRP A 176 11.65 9.25 -3.85
C TRP A 176 11.45 8.24 -4.99
N ARG A 177 12.54 7.61 -5.45
CA ARG A 177 12.59 6.61 -6.52
C ARG A 177 11.80 7.03 -7.76
N LEU A 178 11.98 8.29 -8.16
CA LEU A 178 11.33 8.86 -9.34
C LEU A 178 11.70 8.10 -10.63
N LYS A 179 12.90 7.52 -10.68
CA LYS A 179 13.35 6.70 -11.81
C LYS A 179 12.52 5.43 -12.00
N ASP A 180 12.02 4.86 -10.89
CA ASP A 180 11.21 3.63 -10.91
C ASP A 180 9.74 3.91 -11.24
N SER A 181 9.35 5.18 -11.14
CA SER A 181 8.03 5.62 -11.59
C SER A 181 7.99 5.73 -13.12
N PHE A 182 6.79 5.75 -13.69
CA PHE A 182 6.58 6.04 -15.12
C PHE A 182 7.27 7.34 -15.57
N PHE A 183 7.55 8.26 -14.65
CA PHE A 183 8.21 9.54 -14.95
C PHE A 183 9.70 9.40 -15.31
N GLY A 184 10.35 8.27 -15.00
CA GLY A 184 11.77 8.05 -15.29
C GLY A 184 12.10 7.78 -16.76
N THR A 185 11.16 7.20 -17.52
CA THR A 185 11.43 6.71 -18.89
C THR A 185 11.21 7.76 -19.98
N ASN A 186 10.40 8.79 -19.72
CA ASN A 186 10.06 9.83 -20.69
C ASN A 186 9.87 11.18 -19.98
N THR A 187 10.95 11.86 -19.61
CA THR A 187 10.82 13.24 -19.12
C THR A 187 10.41 14.15 -20.29
N PRO A 188 9.18 14.69 -20.33
CA PRO A 188 8.80 15.56 -21.42
C PRO A 188 9.64 16.83 -21.36
N GLN A 189 10.18 17.23 -22.51
CA GLN A 189 11.05 18.41 -22.70
C GLN A 189 10.41 19.71 -22.17
N TYR A 190 9.08 19.74 -22.02
CA TYR A 190 8.28 20.83 -21.44
C TYR A 190 7.42 20.35 -20.26
N ALA A 191 8.09 20.04 -19.14
CA ALA A 191 7.49 19.39 -17.97
C ALA A 191 6.29 20.12 -17.33
N ARG A 192 6.21 21.46 -17.40
CA ARG A 192 5.10 22.21 -16.76
C ARG A 192 3.78 22.08 -17.51
N VAL A 193 3.82 22.23 -18.83
CA VAL A 193 2.61 22.21 -19.66
C VAL A 193 2.11 20.77 -19.83
N CYS A 194 3.03 19.84 -20.11
CA CYS A 194 2.68 18.43 -20.35
C CYS A 194 2.09 17.73 -19.11
N ARG A 195 2.54 18.06 -17.89
CA ARG A 195 1.94 17.50 -16.65
C ARG A 195 0.52 17.98 -16.44
N LEU A 196 0.31 19.30 -16.49
CA LEU A 196 -1.01 19.88 -16.28
C LEU A 196 -2.00 19.37 -17.32
N THR A 197 -1.62 19.33 -18.61
CA THR A 197 -2.54 18.85 -19.64
C THR A 197 -2.76 17.34 -19.58
N ARG A 198 -1.74 16.52 -19.28
CA ARG A 198 -1.92 15.07 -19.22
C ARG A 198 -2.70 14.60 -17.98
N ASP A 199 -2.39 15.15 -16.81
CA ASP A 199 -3.02 14.71 -15.56
C ASP A 199 -4.42 15.34 -15.36
N VAL A 200 -4.69 16.53 -15.94
CA VAL A 200 -6.01 17.20 -15.86
C VAL A 200 -6.90 16.90 -17.07
N MET A 201 -6.34 16.75 -18.28
CA MET A 201 -7.13 16.50 -19.51
C MET A 201 -7.10 15.04 -19.98
N GLY A 202 -6.39 14.15 -19.27
CA GLY A 202 -6.39 12.71 -19.57
C GLY A 202 -7.74 12.07 -19.24
N ARG A 203 -8.30 11.31 -20.20
CA ARG A 203 -9.60 10.63 -20.06
C ARG A 203 -9.67 9.66 -18.87
N SER A 204 -8.52 9.17 -18.41
CA SER A 204 -8.37 8.22 -17.30
C SER A 204 -8.12 8.87 -15.92
N GLY A 205 -8.04 10.21 -15.83
CA GLY A 205 -7.64 10.91 -14.62
C GLY A 205 -6.14 10.72 -14.26
N PRO A 206 -5.73 11.20 -13.07
CA PRO A 206 -4.34 11.08 -12.61
C PRO A 206 -3.90 9.62 -12.55
N HIS A 207 -2.69 9.32 -13.05
CA HIS A 207 -2.13 7.98 -12.94
C HIS A 207 -1.97 7.58 -11.47
N PRO A 208 -2.17 6.29 -11.13
CA PRO A 208 -1.97 5.81 -9.76
C PRO A 208 -0.51 6.01 -9.35
N ASP A 209 -0.30 6.39 -8.10
CA ASP A 209 1.05 6.57 -7.55
C ASP A 209 1.86 5.27 -7.66
N PRO A 210 3.20 5.35 -7.86
CA PRO A 210 4.07 4.19 -7.86
C PRO A 210 3.91 3.35 -6.59
N ARG A 211 4.13 2.03 -6.68
CA ARG A 211 3.88 1.09 -5.57
C ARG A 211 4.56 1.49 -4.25
N HIS A 212 5.73 2.11 -4.30
CA HIS A 212 6.48 2.53 -3.12
C HIS A 212 5.90 3.76 -2.39
N TYR A 213 4.93 4.46 -2.98
CA TYR A 213 4.17 5.53 -2.33
C TYR A 213 2.94 5.02 -1.59
N LYS A 214 2.46 3.81 -1.92
CA LYS A 214 1.36 3.22 -1.19
C LYS A 214 1.81 3.02 0.24
N SER A 215 1.00 3.52 1.18
CA SER A 215 1.09 3.05 2.56
C SER A 215 1.10 1.52 2.55
N ALA A 216 1.89 0.90 3.43
CA ALA A 216 1.77 -0.53 3.64
C ALA A 216 0.29 -0.87 3.73
N ASP A 217 -0.16 -1.84 2.92
CA ASP A 217 -1.51 -2.34 3.02
C ASP A 217 -1.61 -2.84 4.45
N VAL A 218 -2.25 -2.04 5.32
CA VAL A 218 -2.68 -2.54 6.62
C VAL A 218 -3.50 -3.75 6.24
N PRO A 219 -3.15 -4.97 6.71
CA PRO A 219 -3.91 -6.16 6.36
C PRO A 219 -5.35 -5.76 6.56
N LEU A 220 -6.09 -5.70 5.44
CA LEU A 220 -7.48 -5.32 5.47
C LEU A 220 -8.02 -6.13 6.62
N THR A 221 -8.53 -5.48 7.67
CA THR A 221 -9.37 -6.18 8.61
C THR A 221 -10.44 -6.73 7.70
N GLU A 222 -10.31 -8.01 7.32
CA GLU A 222 -11.27 -8.70 6.49
C GLU A 222 -12.56 -8.36 7.19
N LYS A 223 -13.43 -7.62 6.49
CA LYS A 223 -14.78 -7.48 6.96
C LYS A 223 -15.28 -8.91 6.89
N CYS A 224 -15.18 -9.64 8.00
CA CYS A 224 -15.80 -10.93 8.14
C CYS A 224 -17.26 -10.70 7.79
N GLU A 225 -17.69 -11.30 6.69
CA GLU A 225 -19.10 -11.41 6.33
C GLU A 225 -19.87 -12.12 7.45
#